data_AF-A0A2D4KH99-F1
#
_entry.id   AF-A0A2D4KH99-F1
#
_cell.length_a   1.000
_cell.length_b   1.000
_cell.length_c   1.000
_cell.angle_alpha   90.00
_cell.angle_beta   90.00
_cell.angle_gamma   90.00
#
_symmetry.space_group_name_H-M   'P 1'
#
loop_
_entity.id
_entity.type
_entity.pdbx_description
1 polymer ?
#
loop_
_entity_poly.entity_id
_entity_poly.type
_entity_poly.pdbx_seq_one_letter_code
_entity_poly.pdbx_strand_id
1 'polypeptide(L)'
;MAMQSRMQGKKVPVHSFIAAFIAGWLILGETNNINSQVNMYVLSRVLFGLSRLAVEKGYIPQPKQNPFPIFAAVVWGLVLWLFENHRHTLQPSLQSSMTYLYDDSNVWHDISDFLVYNKRSTTK
;
A
#
# COMPACT_ATOMS: atom_id res chain seq x y z
N MET A 1 13.74 -35.37 -17.42
CA MET A 1 12.90 -35.12 -16.22
C MET A 1 13.35 -35.88 -14.96
N ALA A 2 14.04 -37.04 -15.06
CA ALA A 2 14.50 -37.81 -13.88
C ALA A 2 15.77 -37.28 -13.17
N MET A 3 16.50 -36.34 -13.78
CA MET A 3 17.74 -35.78 -13.19
C MET A 3 17.46 -34.56 -12.29
N GLN A 4 16.40 -33.80 -12.55
CA GLN A 4 15.97 -32.68 -11.71
C GLN A 4 15.46 -33.16 -10.34
N SER A 5 14.83 -34.34 -10.27
CA SER A 5 14.30 -34.89 -9.02
C SER A 5 15.40 -35.37 -8.06
N ARG A 6 16.60 -35.72 -8.55
CA ARG A 6 17.76 -36.07 -7.71
C ARG A 6 18.52 -34.86 -7.16
N MET A 7 18.39 -33.69 -7.80
CA MET A 7 19.01 -32.44 -7.35
C MET A 7 18.11 -31.60 -6.44
N GLN A 8 16.81 -31.91 -6.36
CA GLN A 8 15.92 -31.30 -5.38
C GLN A 8 16.16 -31.95 -4.01
N GLY A 9 17.31 -31.60 -3.40
CA GLY A 9 17.51 -31.75 -1.96
C GLY A 9 16.32 -31.15 -1.21
N LYS A 10 15.99 -31.72 -0.04
CA LYS A 10 14.84 -31.31 0.79
C LYS A 10 14.73 -29.79 0.80
N LYS A 11 13.62 -29.25 0.26
CA LYS A 11 13.35 -27.81 0.25
C LYS A 11 13.17 -27.35 1.69
N VAL A 12 14.24 -26.89 2.33
CA VAL A 12 14.15 -26.27 3.64
C VAL A 12 13.63 -24.84 3.42
N PRO A 13 12.41 -24.51 3.86
CA PRO A 13 11.76 -23.22 3.55
C PRO A 13 12.57 -22.02 4.07
N VAL A 14 13.39 -22.24 5.09
CA VAL A 14 14.28 -21.22 5.68
C VAL A 14 15.34 -20.74 4.68
N HIS A 15 15.89 -21.60 3.82
CA HIS A 15 16.89 -21.17 2.83
C HIS A 15 16.29 -20.23 1.78
N SER A 16 15.07 -20.51 1.33
CA SER A 16 14.36 -19.63 0.39
C SER A 16 14.01 -18.28 1.02
N PHE A 17 13.65 -18.27 2.32
CA PHE A 17 13.41 -17.03 3.05
C PHE A 17 14.67 -16.17 3.16
N ILE A 18 15.80 -16.76 3.58
CA ILE A 18 17.07 -16.04 3.73
C ILE A 18 17.54 -15.50 2.37
N ALA A 19 17.44 -16.29 1.30
CA ALA A 19 17.80 -15.83 -0.05
C ALA A 19 16.92 -14.65 -0.51
N ALA A 20 15.60 -14.73 -0.30
CA ALA A 20 14.68 -13.65 -0.62
C ALA A 20 14.92 -12.39 0.23
N PHE A 21 15.29 -12.57 1.51
CA PHE A 21 15.63 -11.47 2.41
C PHE A 21 16.86 -10.70 1.93
N ILE A 22 17.94 -11.42 1.59
CA ILE A 22 19.17 -10.82 1.07
C ILE A 22 18.90 -10.11 -0.27
N ALA A 23 18.15 -10.75 -1.18
CA ALA A 23 17.79 -10.14 -2.46
C ALA A 23 16.96 -8.85 -2.27
N GLY A 24 15.97 -8.88 -1.36
CA GLY A 24 15.15 -7.71 -1.03
C GLY A 24 16.00 -6.57 -0.45
N TRP A 25 16.94 -6.89 0.43
CA TRP A 25 17.86 -5.90 1.00
C TRP A 25 18.73 -5.23 -0.08
N LEU A 26 19.25 -6.00 -1.03
CA LEU A 26 20.13 -5.48 -2.09
C LEU A 26 19.38 -4.68 -3.16
N ILE A 27 18.16 -5.10 -3.52
CA ILE A 27 17.41 -4.49 -4.63
C ILE A 27 16.53 -3.31 -4.15
N LEU A 28 15.91 -3.45 -2.98
CA LEU A 28 14.91 -2.51 -2.47
C LEU A 28 15.38 -1.72 -1.23
N GLY A 29 16.65 -1.88 -0.84
CA GLY A 29 17.24 -1.20 0.31
C GLY A 29 17.51 0.30 0.09
N GLU A 30 17.57 0.74 -1.17
CA GLU A 30 17.78 2.15 -1.48
C GLU A 30 16.51 2.98 -1.21
N THR A 31 16.66 4.07 -0.45
CA THR A 31 15.58 5.04 -0.17
C THR A 31 15.36 5.95 -1.36
N ASN A 32 14.64 5.44 -2.37
CA ASN A 32 14.13 6.23 -3.49
C ASN A 32 12.57 6.23 -3.46
N ASN A 33 11.93 7.16 -4.20
CA ASN A 33 10.47 7.28 -4.21
C ASN A 33 9.76 6.03 -4.75
N ILE A 34 10.38 5.29 -5.69
CA ILE A 34 9.82 4.08 -6.31
C ILE A 34 9.87 2.91 -5.34
N ASN A 35 11.05 2.61 -4.78
CA ASN A 35 11.30 1.59 -3.77
C ASN A 35 10.43 1.83 -2.55
N SER A 36 10.25 3.09 -2.13
CA SER A 36 9.35 3.43 -1.02
C SER A 36 7.90 3.05 -1.33
N GLN A 37 7.41 3.32 -2.54
CA GLN A 37 6.07 2.89 -2.98
C GLN A 37 5.95 1.37 -3.03
N VAL A 38 6.94 0.68 -3.62
CA VAL A 38 6.97 -0.78 -3.70
C VAL A 38 6.97 -1.41 -2.30
N ASN A 39 7.85 -0.93 -1.40
CA ASN A 39 7.97 -1.44 -0.05
C ASN A 39 6.67 -1.25 0.75
N MET A 40 6.03 -0.08 0.66
CA MET A 40 4.73 0.15 1.33
C MET A 40 3.60 -0.70 0.73
N TYR A 41 3.58 -0.89 -0.59
CA TYR A 41 2.60 -1.76 -1.25
C TYR A 41 2.75 -3.22 -0.80
N VAL A 42 3.97 -3.76 -0.85
CA VAL A 42 4.26 -5.14 -0.44
C VAL A 42 3.98 -5.31 1.05
N LEU A 43 4.37 -4.35 1.89
CA LEU A 43 4.09 -4.35 3.32
C LEU A 43 2.59 -4.49 3.59
N SER A 44 1.75 -3.69 2.93
CA SER A 44 0.28 -3.76 3.08
C SER A 44 -0.26 -5.15 2.72
N ARG A 45 0.23 -5.77 1.63
CA ARG A 45 -0.18 -7.10 1.20
C ARG A 45 0.27 -8.20 2.17
N VAL A 46 1.49 -8.11 2.69
CA VAL A 46 2.02 -9.05 3.68
C VAL A 46 1.23 -8.95 4.98
N LEU A 47 1.00 -7.73 5.48
CA LEU A 47 0.18 -7.51 6.67
C LEU A 47 -1.23 -8.08 6.50
N PHE A 48 -1.88 -7.82 5.36
CA PHE A 48 -3.20 -8.41 5.08
C PHE A 48 -3.18 -9.94 5.04
N GLY A 49 -2.14 -10.53 4.43
CA GLY A 49 -1.94 -11.98 4.41
C GLY A 49 -1.71 -12.56 5.81
N LEU A 50 -0.89 -11.91 6.64
CA LEU A 50 -0.63 -12.29 8.02
C LEU A 50 -1.91 -12.20 8.87
N SER A 51 -2.72 -11.15 8.69
CA SER A 51 -4.02 -11.03 9.35
C SER A 51 -4.95 -12.19 9.01
N ARG A 52 -5.01 -12.59 7.72
CA ARG A 52 -5.79 -13.76 7.29
C ARG A 52 -5.26 -15.07 7.89
N LEU A 53 -3.94 -15.25 7.91
CA LEU A 53 -3.30 -16.42 8.51
C LEU A 53 -3.55 -16.49 10.03
N ALA A 54 -3.52 -15.35 10.72
CA ALA A 54 -3.81 -15.28 12.16
C ALA A 54 -5.26 -15.68 12.46
N VAL A 55 -6.20 -15.28 11.60
CA VAL A 55 -7.62 -15.70 11.69
C VAL A 55 -7.76 -17.20 11.39
N GLU A 56 -7.05 -17.73 10.39
CA GLU A 56 -7.09 -19.15 10.03
C GLU A 56 -6.52 -20.04 11.15
N LYS A 57 -5.43 -19.60 11.78
CA LYS A 57 -4.81 -20.29 12.93
C LYS A 57 -5.58 -20.13 14.25
N GLY A 58 -6.65 -19.34 14.25
CA GLY A 58 -7.50 -19.14 15.43
C GLY A 58 -6.91 -18.20 16.49
N TYR A 59 -5.84 -17.46 16.19
CA TYR A 59 -5.33 -16.42 17.09
C TYR A 59 -6.28 -15.23 17.18
N ILE A 60 -7.01 -14.95 16.11
CA ILE A 60 -8.00 -13.86 16.03
C ILE A 60 -9.36 -14.49 15.68
N PRO A 61 -10.44 -14.15 16.41
CA PRO A 61 -11.76 -14.67 16.09
C PRO A 61 -12.20 -14.23 14.68
N GLN A 62 -12.81 -15.15 13.94
CA GLN A 62 -13.36 -14.83 12.62
C GLN A 62 -14.43 -13.73 12.76
N PRO A 63 -14.29 -12.59 12.04
CA PRO A 63 -15.30 -11.54 12.07
C PRO A 63 -16.63 -12.08 11.56
N LYS A 64 -17.70 -11.92 12.35
CA LYS A 64 -19.07 -12.33 11.95
C LYS A 64 -19.67 -11.41 10.88
N GLN A 65 -19.14 -10.20 10.74
CA GLN A 65 -19.57 -9.19 9.77
C GLN A 65 -18.35 -8.67 9.02
N ASN A 66 -18.57 -8.08 7.84
CA ASN A 66 -17.52 -7.48 7.04
C ASN A 66 -16.80 -6.38 7.84
N PRO A 67 -15.51 -6.55 8.23
CA PRO A 67 -14.79 -5.57 9.02
C PRO A 67 -14.34 -4.35 8.20
N PHE A 68 -14.45 -4.44 6.87
CA PHE A 68 -13.96 -3.46 5.92
C PHE A 68 -14.51 -2.03 6.11
N PRO A 69 -15.81 -1.81 6.39
CA PRO A 69 -16.34 -0.46 6.58
C PRO A 69 -15.73 0.26 7.79
N ILE A 70 -15.60 -0.44 8.92
CA ILE A 70 -14.97 0.11 10.14
C ILE A 70 -13.50 0.39 9.87
N PHE A 71 -12.80 -0.54 9.23
CA PHE A 71 -11.41 -0.34 8.82
C PHE A 71 -11.26 0.91 7.93
N ALA A 72 -12.10 1.06 6.92
CA ALA A 72 -12.07 2.21 6.03
C ALA A 72 -12.34 3.52 6.77
N ALA A 73 -13.33 3.54 7.67
CA ALA A 73 -13.65 4.73 8.47
C ALA A 73 -12.48 5.13 9.39
N VAL A 74 -11.84 4.17 10.04
CA VAL A 74 -10.69 4.42 10.92
C VAL A 74 -9.49 4.92 10.11
N VAL A 75 -9.16 4.25 9.00
CA VAL A 75 -8.05 4.66 8.13
C VAL A 75 -8.29 6.07 7.60
N TRP A 76 -9.50 6.36 7.11
CA TRP A 76 -9.83 7.68 6.60
C TRP A 76 -9.73 8.75 7.69
N GLY A 77 -10.32 8.52 8.87
CA GLY A 77 -10.22 9.45 10.00
C GLY A 77 -8.78 9.73 10.42
N LEU A 78 -7.92 8.71 10.43
CA LEU A 78 -6.49 8.88 10.72
C LEU A 78 -5.77 9.69 9.64
N VAL A 79 -6.09 9.46 8.35
CA VAL A 79 -5.51 10.25 7.24
C VAL A 79 -5.86 11.72 7.39
N LEU A 80 -7.13 12.04 7.68
CA LEU A 80 -7.56 13.43 7.88
C LEU A 80 -6.86 14.07 9.09
N TRP A 81 -6.85 13.36 10.22
CA TRP A 81 -6.24 13.86 11.45
C TRP A 81 -4.72 14.09 11.30
N LEU A 82 -4.01 13.17 10.63
CA LEU A 82 -2.59 13.33 10.32
C LEU A 82 -2.34 14.45 9.30
N PHE A 83 -3.21 14.62 8.31
CA PHE A 83 -3.10 15.70 7.34
C PHE A 83 -3.34 17.08 7.96
N GLU A 84 -4.18 17.18 8.99
CA GLU A 84 -4.40 18.46 9.67
C GLU A 84 -3.28 18.77 10.67
N ASN A 85 -2.87 17.80 11.49
CA ASN A 85 -1.94 18.04 12.61
C ASN A 85 -0.47 17.83 12.23
N HIS A 86 -0.16 16.91 11.30
CA HIS A 86 1.20 16.42 11.04
C HIS A 86 1.47 16.11 9.55
N ARG A 87 1.16 17.03 8.63
CA ARG A 87 1.32 16.83 7.16
C ARG A 87 2.64 16.15 6.74
N HIS A 88 3.75 16.56 7.35
CA HIS A 88 5.09 16.06 7.03
C HIS A 88 5.30 14.56 7.28
N THR A 89 4.49 13.92 8.14
CA THR A 89 4.60 12.48 8.42
C THR A 89 3.90 11.62 7.38
N LEU A 90 3.00 12.21 6.58
CA LEU A 90 2.30 11.49 5.52
C LEU A 90 3.22 11.26 4.32
N GLN A 91 2.99 10.17 3.59
CA GLN A 91 3.71 9.93 2.35
C GLN A 91 3.42 11.05 1.35
N PRO A 92 4.43 11.54 0.59
CA PRO A 92 4.24 12.64 -0.36
C PRO A 92 3.12 12.42 -1.38
N SER A 93 2.89 11.18 -1.81
CA SER A 93 1.78 10.80 -2.68
C SER A 93 0.42 11.07 -2.04
N LEU A 94 0.25 10.67 -0.78
CA LEU A 94 -1.00 10.87 -0.03
C LEU A 94 -1.23 12.34 0.31
N GLN A 95 -0.16 13.08 0.61
CA GLN A 95 -0.24 14.54 0.79
C GLN A 95 -0.78 15.21 -0.48
N SER A 96 -0.23 14.87 -1.65
CA SER A 96 -0.70 15.41 -2.94
C SER A 96 -2.17 15.11 -3.20
N SER A 97 -2.61 13.86 -2.96
CA SER A 97 -4.02 13.48 -3.09
C SER A 97 -4.92 14.24 -2.11
N MET A 98 -4.47 14.43 -0.87
CA MET A 98 -5.22 15.19 0.14
C MET A 98 -5.28 16.68 -0.18
N THR A 99 -4.19 17.31 -0.61
CA THR A 99 -4.20 18.72 -1.06
C THR A 99 -5.15 18.92 -2.24
N TYR A 100 -5.17 18.01 -3.21
CA TYR A 100 -6.14 18.06 -4.31
C TYR A 100 -7.60 17.97 -3.82
N LEU A 101 -7.88 17.05 -2.90
CA LEU A 101 -9.24 16.85 -2.37
C LEU A 101 -9.69 17.91 -1.35
N TYR A 102 -8.78 18.52 -0.59
CA TYR A 102 -9.10 19.46 0.49
C TYR A 102 -8.86 20.92 0.12
N ASP A 103 -7.69 21.25 -0.44
CA ASP A 103 -7.30 22.64 -0.72
C ASP A 103 -7.79 23.08 -2.11
N ASP A 104 -7.68 22.21 -3.14
CA ASP A 104 -8.08 22.53 -4.52
C ASP A 104 -9.60 22.45 -4.73
N SER A 105 -10.30 21.74 -3.84
CA SER A 105 -11.76 21.66 -3.83
C SER A 105 -12.43 22.87 -3.18
N ASN A 106 -11.69 23.86 -2.66
CA ASN A 106 -12.26 25.14 -2.22
C ASN A 106 -12.37 26.18 -3.35
N VAL A 107 -11.93 25.83 -4.58
CA VAL A 107 -12.10 26.64 -5.79
C VAL A 107 -13.20 25.98 -6.64
N TRP A 108 -14.43 25.96 -6.13
CA TRP A 108 -15.60 25.45 -6.86
C TRP A 108 -15.94 26.39 -8.03
N HIS A 109 -15.60 26.00 -9.25
CA HIS A 109 -16.22 26.53 -10.46
C HIS A 109 -16.85 25.37 -11.26
N ASP A 110 -18.09 25.05 -10.89
CA ASP A 110 -19.11 24.31 -11.63
C ASP A 110 -18.82 22.86 -12.12
N ILE A 111 -19.77 21.97 -11.80
CA ILE A 111 -19.84 20.53 -12.13
C ILE A 111 -19.69 20.23 -13.65
N SER A 112 -19.75 21.25 -14.51
CA SER A 112 -19.50 21.14 -15.95
C SER A 112 -18.06 20.73 -16.30
N ASP A 113 -17.07 21.01 -15.45
CA ASP A 113 -15.66 20.71 -15.76
C ASP A 113 -15.32 19.21 -15.57
N PHE A 114 -16.05 18.52 -14.68
CA PHE A 114 -15.83 17.11 -14.37
C PHE A 114 -16.24 16.16 -15.52
N LEU A 115 -17.16 16.58 -16.40
CA LEU A 115 -17.64 15.75 -17.50
C LEU A 115 -17.04 16.10 -18.88
N VAL A 116 -16.48 17.30 -19.07
CA VAL A 116 -16.15 17.79 -20.43
C VAL A 116 -14.69 18.19 -20.64
N TYR A 117 -13.88 18.51 -19.63
CA TYR A 117 -12.54 19.05 -19.93
C TYR A 117 -11.37 18.33 -19.25
N ASN A 118 -10.85 17.31 -19.92
CA ASN A 118 -9.47 16.87 -19.75
C ASN A 118 -8.54 17.96 -20.32
N LYS A 119 -7.98 18.77 -19.41
CA LYS A 119 -6.92 19.78 -19.59
C LYS A 119 -6.16 19.67 -20.93
N ARG A 120 -6.49 20.51 -21.92
CA ARG A 120 -5.59 20.74 -23.07
C ARG A 120 -4.49 21.71 -22.64
N SER A 121 -3.25 21.26 -22.70
CA SER A 121 -2.06 22.10 -22.56
C SER A 121 -2.11 23.24 -23.58
N THR A 122 -2.42 24.46 -23.15
CA THR A 122 -2.13 25.66 -23.94
C THR A 122 -0.80 26.21 -23.48
N THR A 123 0.28 25.65 -24.04
CA THR A 123 1.60 26.30 -24.02
C THR A 123 1.61 27.30 -25.18
N LYS A 124 1.78 28.59 -24.87
CA LYS A 124 2.25 29.59 -25.84
C LYS A 124 3.76 29.47 -25.97
#